data_AF-A0A9Q9B9L2-F1
#
_entry.id   AF-A0A9Q9B9L2-F1
#
_cell.length_a   1.000
_cell.length_b   1.000
_cell.length_c   1.000
_cell.angle_alpha   90.00
_cell.angle_beta   90.00
_cell.angle_gamma   90.00
#
_symmetry.space_group_name_H-M   'P 1'
#
loop_
_entity.id
_entity.type
_entity.pdbx_description
1 polymer ?
#
loop_
_entity_poly.entity_id
_entity_poly.type
_entity_poly.pdbx_seq_one_letter_code
_entity_poly.pdbx_strand_id
1 'polypeptide(L)'
;MQIYITAAMFALLLALGSACAVYSACLCQNADGSCNDGATKTVCGEHGGNYDDFDDGRHYCGTGGGHVGAGGGFSIDFNNCRFQKSCASATGDDSIQSNCWIKV
;
A
#
# COMPACT_ATOMS: atom_id res chain seq x y z
N MET A 1 -31.58 16.19 15.19
CA MET A 1 -30.12 16.03 15.34
C MET A 1 -29.60 14.62 15.05
N GLN A 2 -30.45 13.58 14.94
CA GLN A 2 -30.02 12.20 14.63
C GLN A 2 -29.57 11.94 13.17
N ILE A 3 -30.05 12.71 12.20
CA ILE A 3 -29.81 12.43 10.76
C ILE A 3 -28.38 12.82 10.32
N TYR A 4 -27.73 13.75 11.05
CA TYR A 4 -26.37 14.21 10.70
C TYR A 4 -25.27 13.22 11.11
N ILE A 5 -25.52 12.40 12.14
CA ILE A 5 -24.54 11.44 12.66
C ILE A 5 -24.40 10.26 11.69
N THR A 6 -25.51 9.78 11.13
CA THR A 6 -25.50 8.66 10.17
C THR A 6 -24.82 9.03 8.85
N ALA A 7 -25.03 10.25 8.36
CA ALA A 7 -24.35 10.73 7.14
C ALA A 7 -22.83 10.85 7.32
N ALA A 8 -22.37 11.33 8.48
CA ALA A 8 -20.94 11.44 8.78
C ALA A 8 -20.25 10.08 8.88
N MET A 9 -20.90 9.07 9.48
CA MET A 9 -20.36 7.71 9.55
C MET A 9 -20.28 7.05 8.16
N PHE A 10 -21.29 7.26 7.31
CA PHE A 10 -21.28 6.74 5.94
C PHE A 10 -20.16 7.36 5.08
N ALA A 11 -19.92 8.67 5.24
CA ALA A 11 -18.82 9.35 4.56
C ALA A 11 -17.43 8.87 5.04
N LEU A 12 -17.27 8.61 6.34
CA LEU A 12 -16.03 8.00 6.87
C LEU A 12 -15.81 6.60 6.29
N LEU A 13 -16.85 5.75 6.26
CA LEU A 13 -16.75 4.39 5.72
C LEU A 13 -16.34 4.38 4.23
N LEU A 14 -16.85 5.31 3.43
CA LEU A 14 -16.48 5.47 2.02
C LEU A 14 -15.04 5.99 1.85
N ALA A 15 -14.57 6.87 2.72
CA ALA A 15 -13.18 7.34 2.72
C ALA A 15 -12.19 6.25 3.13
N LEU A 16 -12.53 5.43 4.13
CA LEU A 16 -11.71 4.25 4.49
C LEU A 16 -11.74 3.17 3.39
N GLY A 17 -12.89 2.98 2.72
CA GLY A 17 -13.02 2.00 1.63
C GLY A 17 -12.18 2.33 0.40
N SER A 18 -12.05 3.62 0.06
CA SER A 18 -11.22 4.09 -1.05
C SER A 18 -9.72 4.13 -0.70
N ALA A 19 -9.38 4.23 0.58
CA ALA A 19 -8.02 4.02 1.07
C ALA A 19 -7.59 2.55 0.96
N CYS A 20 -8.49 1.57 1.03
CA CYS A 20 -8.16 0.14 0.90
C CYS A 20 -8.23 -0.41 -0.54
N ALA A 21 -8.14 0.44 -1.57
CA ALA A 21 -8.14 -0.03 -2.95
C ALA A 21 -6.86 -0.82 -3.31
N VAL A 22 -6.86 -1.40 -4.49
CA VAL A 22 -5.76 -2.19 -5.04
C VAL A 22 -4.92 -1.29 -5.95
N TYR A 23 -3.59 -1.37 -5.80
CA TYR A 23 -2.62 -0.52 -6.48
C TYR A 23 -1.42 -1.32 -6.95
N SER A 24 -0.75 -0.86 -8.00
CA SER A 24 0.46 -1.49 -8.54
C SER A 24 1.77 -0.89 -8.04
N ALA A 25 1.71 0.20 -7.27
CA ALA A 25 2.88 0.77 -6.61
C ALA A 25 2.53 1.29 -5.23
N CYS A 26 3.32 0.89 -4.23
CA CYS A 26 3.14 1.24 -2.82
C CYS A 26 4.48 1.43 -2.11
N LEU A 27 4.54 2.29 -1.10
CA LEU A 27 5.69 2.40 -0.19
C LEU A 27 5.23 2.68 1.24
N CYS A 28 6.09 2.40 2.21
CA CYS A 28 5.86 2.73 3.61
C CYS A 28 6.43 4.13 3.93
N GLN A 29 5.67 4.95 4.66
CA GLN A 29 6.07 6.28 5.14
C GLN A 29 5.97 6.37 6.65
N ASN A 30 6.96 6.99 7.28
CA ASN A 30 6.87 7.37 8.69
C ASN A 30 5.76 8.41 8.89
N ALA A 31 5.35 8.62 10.14
CA ALA A 31 4.27 9.58 10.47
C ALA A 31 4.57 11.03 10.06
N ASP A 32 5.85 11.39 9.88
CA ASP A 32 6.28 12.70 9.38
C ASP A 32 6.25 12.82 7.83
N GLY A 33 5.82 11.76 7.14
CA GLY A 33 5.75 11.67 5.69
C GLY A 33 7.06 11.29 5.00
N SER A 34 8.16 11.09 5.75
CA SER A 34 9.41 10.60 5.18
C SER A 34 9.27 9.14 4.73
N CYS A 35 9.96 8.77 3.65
CA CYS A 35 9.93 7.41 3.13
C CYS A 35 10.72 6.48 4.06
N ASN A 36 10.16 5.29 4.34
CA ASN A 36 10.80 4.25 5.12
C ASN A 36 11.22 3.11 4.18
N ASP A 37 12.38 3.26 3.57
CA ASP A 37 12.94 2.33 2.59
C ASP A 37 13.17 0.92 3.19
N GLY A 38 13.62 0.85 4.44
CA GLY A 38 13.82 -0.44 5.14
C GLY A 38 12.52 -1.22 5.33
N ALA A 39 11.46 -0.54 5.76
CA ALA A 39 10.12 -1.13 5.86
C ALA A 39 9.57 -1.48 4.47
N THR A 40 9.71 -0.58 3.50
CA THR A 40 9.25 -0.79 2.12
C THR A 40 9.90 -2.03 1.50
N LYS A 41 11.21 -2.21 1.68
CA LYS A 41 11.94 -3.39 1.19
C LYS A 41 11.45 -4.68 1.82
N THR A 42 11.27 -4.66 3.14
CA THR A 42 10.78 -5.83 3.90
C THR A 42 9.40 -6.24 3.42
N VAL A 43 8.47 -5.28 3.42
CA VAL A 43 7.08 -5.52 2.98
C VAL A 43 7.04 -5.94 1.51
N CYS A 44 7.85 -5.34 0.65
CA CYS A 44 7.84 -5.71 -0.76
C CYS A 44 8.22 -7.17 -1.01
N GLY A 45 9.20 -7.69 -0.25
CA GLY A 45 9.56 -9.11 -0.28
C GLY A 45 8.42 -10.03 0.20
N GLU A 46 7.66 -9.63 1.22
CA GLU A 46 6.53 -10.40 1.74
C GLU A 46 5.37 -10.51 0.74
N HIS A 47 5.15 -9.47 -0.05
CA HIS A 47 4.10 -9.44 -1.06
C HIS A 47 4.56 -9.92 -2.44
N GLY A 48 5.82 -10.33 -2.61
CA GLY A 48 6.34 -10.81 -3.90
C GLY A 48 6.42 -9.71 -4.97
N GLY A 49 6.50 -8.44 -4.56
CA GLY A 49 6.69 -7.31 -5.45
C GLY A 49 8.15 -7.09 -5.85
N ASN A 50 8.37 -6.14 -6.76
CA ASN A 50 9.70 -5.66 -7.10
C ASN A 50 10.00 -4.40 -6.29
N TYR A 51 11.18 -4.36 -5.68
CA TYR A 51 11.66 -3.18 -4.98
C TYR A 51 12.36 -2.28 -6.00
N ASP A 52 11.63 -1.29 -6.51
CA ASP A 52 12.01 -0.42 -7.61
C ASP A 52 12.40 0.99 -7.11
N ASP A 53 13.18 1.70 -7.91
CA ASP A 53 13.69 3.03 -7.61
C ASP A 53 12.85 4.13 -8.29
N PHE A 54 12.63 5.24 -7.58
CA PHE A 54 12.23 6.51 -8.20
C PHE A 54 13.46 7.25 -8.76
N ASP A 55 13.23 8.14 -9.72
CA ASP A 55 14.29 9.00 -10.30
C ASP A 55 15.00 9.90 -9.25
N ASP A 56 14.39 10.13 -8.09
CA ASP A 56 14.94 10.94 -7.00
C ASP A 56 15.66 10.12 -5.91
N GLY A 57 15.84 8.81 -6.12
CA GLY A 57 16.57 7.91 -5.23
C GLY A 57 15.75 7.34 -4.06
N ARG A 58 14.45 7.66 -3.98
CA ARG A 58 13.52 6.94 -3.10
C ARG A 58 13.21 5.57 -3.69
N HIS A 59 12.63 4.68 -2.89
CA HIS A 59 12.25 3.35 -3.35
C HIS A 59 10.76 3.07 -3.12
N TYR A 60 10.20 2.19 -3.94
CA TYR A 60 8.85 1.69 -3.79
C TYR A 60 8.74 0.22 -4.10
N CYS A 61 7.63 -0.37 -3.68
CA CYS A 61 7.22 -1.69 -4.10
C CYS A 61 6.32 -1.59 -5.33
N GLY A 62 6.81 -2.02 -6.48
CA GLY A 62 6.06 -2.18 -7.72
C GLY A 62 5.49 -3.59 -7.85
N THR A 63 4.37 -3.72 -8.58
CA THR A 63 3.79 -5.03 -8.91
C THR A 63 4.84 -5.93 -9.54
N GLY A 64 5.07 -7.08 -8.91
CA GLY A 64 5.79 -8.17 -9.55
C GLY A 64 4.89 -8.82 -10.61
N GLY A 65 5.46 -9.05 -11.80
CA GLY A 65 4.84 -9.90 -12.81
C GLY A 65 5.43 -11.31 -12.74
N GLY A 66 4.62 -12.30 -12.35
CA GLY A 66 5.01 -13.71 -12.39
C GLY A 66 4.68 -14.35 -13.73
N HIS A 67 5.68 -14.83 -14.47
CA HIS A 67 5.43 -15.65 -15.67
C HIS A 67 5.15 -17.10 -15.26
N VAL A 68 3.89 -17.54 -15.29
CA VAL A 68 3.52 -18.97 -15.14
C VAL A 68 3.45 -19.66 -16.51
N GLY A 69 4.57 -19.66 -17.23
CA GLY A 69 4.70 -20.37 -18.52
C GLY A 69 3.57 -20.05 -19.52
N ALA A 70 3.17 -21.05 -20.31
CA ALA A 70 2.17 -20.91 -21.39
C ALA A 70 0.73 -20.54 -20.92
N GLY A 71 0.51 -20.34 -19.62
CA GLY A 71 -0.81 -20.07 -19.02
C GLY A 71 -1.17 -18.58 -18.84
N GLY A 72 -0.28 -17.65 -19.19
CA GLY A 72 -0.47 -16.21 -18.98
C GLY A 72 0.12 -15.70 -17.67
N GLY A 73 0.55 -14.43 -17.63
CA GLY A 73 1.12 -13.81 -16.43
C GLY A 73 0.06 -13.46 -15.39
N PHE A 74 0.46 -13.43 -14.11
CA PHE A 74 -0.35 -12.81 -13.06
C PHE A 74 0.36 -11.55 -12.52
N SER A 75 -0.41 -10.49 -12.32
CA SER A 75 0.04 -9.27 -11.64
C SER A 75 -0.17 -9.43 -10.15
N ILE A 76 0.84 -9.07 -9.35
CA ILE A 76 0.71 -9.03 -7.89
C ILE A 76 0.37 -7.62 -7.46
N ASP A 77 -0.91 -7.29 -7.43
CA ASP A 77 -1.37 -5.97 -7.00
C ASP A 77 -1.49 -5.87 -5.47
N PHE A 78 -1.27 -4.67 -4.95
CA PHE A 78 -1.22 -4.38 -3.52
C PHE A 78 -2.52 -3.75 -3.03
N ASN A 79 -3.22 -4.41 -2.11
CA ASN A 79 -4.27 -3.77 -1.35
C ASN A 79 -3.64 -2.79 -0.34
N ASN A 80 -3.89 -1.48 -0.48
CA ASN A 80 -3.23 -0.44 0.32
C ASN A 80 -3.43 -0.63 1.84
N CYS A 81 -4.60 -1.05 2.31
CA CYS A 81 -4.79 -1.30 3.74
C CYS A 81 -4.07 -2.55 4.25
N ARG A 82 -3.97 -3.59 3.41
CA ARG A 82 -3.13 -4.75 3.75
C ARG A 82 -1.66 -4.36 3.76
N PHE A 83 -1.22 -3.53 2.82
CA PHE A 83 0.13 -2.98 2.76
C PHE A 83 0.43 -2.13 3.99
N GLN A 84 -0.50 -1.28 4.44
CA GLN A 84 -0.37 -0.50 5.69
C GLN A 84 -0.12 -1.39 6.89
N LYS A 85 -0.90 -2.46 7.04
CA LYS A 85 -0.72 -3.42 8.14
C LYS A 85 0.64 -4.11 8.08
N SER A 86 1.13 -4.45 6.89
CA SER A 86 2.48 -4.97 6.72
C SER A 86 3.55 -3.93 7.09
N CYS A 87 3.40 -2.67 6.70
CA CYS A 87 4.30 -1.60 7.11
C CYS A 87 4.35 -1.45 8.64
N ALA A 88 3.18 -1.46 9.31
CA ALA A 88 3.09 -1.38 10.77
C ALA A 88 3.76 -2.60 11.43
N SER A 89 3.51 -3.80 10.91
CA SER A 89 4.13 -5.03 11.41
C SER A 89 5.65 -5.05 11.20
N ALA A 90 6.15 -4.53 10.07
CA ALA A 90 7.58 -4.52 9.75
C ALA A 90 8.39 -3.57 10.65
N THR A 91 7.75 -2.54 11.19
CA THR A 91 8.40 -1.51 12.02
C THR A 91 8.05 -1.59 13.49
N GLY A 92 6.94 -2.25 13.85
CA GLY A 92 6.38 -2.20 15.20
C GLY A 92 5.73 -0.85 15.54
N ASP A 93 5.47 -0.01 14.54
CA ASP A 93 4.92 1.35 14.69
C ASP A 93 3.58 1.48 13.94
N ASP A 94 2.49 1.58 14.69
CA ASP A 94 1.13 1.76 14.13
C ASP A 94 0.90 3.15 13.52
N SER A 95 1.81 4.10 13.74
CA SER A 95 1.73 5.43 13.13
C SER A 95 2.25 5.47 11.69
N ILE A 96 2.93 4.41 11.25
CA ILE A 96 3.40 4.28 9.87
C ILE A 96 2.22 4.24 8.90
N GLN A 97 2.41 4.89 7.76
CA GLN A 97 1.42 4.99 6.71
C GLN A 97 1.90 4.19 5.49
N SER A 98 0.95 3.70 4.70
CA SER A 98 1.22 3.26 3.34
C SER A 98 0.80 4.35 2.36
N ASN A 99 1.61 4.56 1.34
CA ASN A 99 1.31 5.45 0.23
C ASN A 99 1.29 4.62 -1.05
N CYS A 100 0.13 4.49 -1.67
CA CYS A 100 -0.07 3.79 -2.93
C CYS A 100 -0.76 4.69 -3.94
N TRP A 101 -0.33 4.69 -5.21
CA TRP A 101 -0.78 5.72 -6.16
C TRP A 101 -1.17 5.24 -7.56
N ILE A 102 -0.72 4.06 -8.01
CA ILE A 102 -1.13 3.54 -9.34
C ILE A 102 -2.29 2.58 -9.14
N LYS A 103 -3.54 3.02 -9.35
CA LYS A 103 -4.73 2.16 -9.22
C LYS A 103 -4.79 1.12 -10.33
N VAL A 104 -5.29 -0.07 -9.98
CA VAL A 104 -5.53 -1.20 -10.89
C VAL A 104 -7.01 -1.48 -10.99
#